data_AF-A0A2H6H1A6-F1
#
_entry.id   AF-A0A2H6H1A6-F1
#
_cell.length_a   1.000
_cell.length_b   1.000
_cell.length_c   1.000
_cell.angle_alpha   90.00
_cell.angle_beta   90.00
_cell.angle_gamma   90.00
#
_symmetry.space_group_name_H-M   'P 1'
#
loop_
_entity.id
_entity.type
_entity.pdbx_description
1 polymer ?
#
loop_
_entity_poly.entity_id
_entity_poly.type
_entity_poly.pdbx_seq_one_letter_code
_entity_poly.pdbx_strand_id
1 'polypeptide(L)'
;MDFDLFFSSQRWRILEIIAKKPSSTTEISQKLNTTPSYVSQQLKLLEAADIIVKERTGFAEKGKPRTVFSLSREILHLNVLMKGLPIKKTIPLSDYHKIILRIWLLDNAELHYHIEKLYWRLEKDLKNIRSIFIDTSSIKPKVFVISDIKALKSKINSFSKEAGDILECFLVSGEDFKKISPEKMHHIYDSGSFT
;
A
#
# COMPACT_ATOMS: atom_id res chain seq x y z
N MET A 1 11.77 -19.57 13.01
CA MET A 1 10.31 -19.57 13.23
C MET A 1 9.64 -19.61 11.87
N ASP A 2 8.71 -20.53 11.64
CA ASP A 2 8.02 -20.63 10.36
C ASP A 2 6.93 -19.54 10.26
N PHE A 3 7.22 -18.49 9.50
CA PHE A 3 6.32 -17.33 9.37
C PHE A 3 5.02 -17.68 8.65
N ASP A 4 5.02 -18.72 7.80
CA ASP A 4 3.82 -19.16 7.08
C ASP A 4 2.69 -19.55 8.03
N LEU A 5 3.06 -20.06 9.21
CA LEU A 5 2.11 -20.40 10.25
C LEU A 5 1.34 -19.19 10.76
N PHE A 6 1.84 -17.95 10.66
CA PHE A 6 1.13 -16.75 11.10
C PHE A 6 0.25 -16.12 10.01
N PHE A 7 0.41 -16.54 8.76
CA PHE A 7 -0.33 -16.02 7.60
C PHE A 7 -1.40 -17.00 7.09
N SER A 8 -1.90 -17.89 7.94
CA SER A 8 -3.10 -18.68 7.62
C SER A 8 -4.29 -17.77 7.28
N SER A 9 -5.24 -18.27 6.48
CA SER A 9 -6.40 -17.49 6.00
C SER A 9 -7.14 -16.74 7.10
N GLN A 10 -7.30 -17.33 8.28
CA GLN A 10 -7.99 -16.71 9.42
C GLN A 10 -7.17 -15.56 10.04
N ARG A 11 -5.87 -15.75 10.23
CA ARG A 11 -4.99 -14.70 10.77
C ARG A 11 -4.75 -13.60 9.76
N TRP A 12 -4.66 -13.95 8.48
CA TRP A 12 -4.59 -12.99 7.38
C TRP A 12 -5.78 -12.04 7.38
N ARG A 13 -7.01 -12.56 7.53
CA ARG A 13 -8.21 -11.71 7.64
C ARG A 13 -8.19 -10.78 8.86
N ILE A 14 -7.61 -11.20 9.99
CA ILE A 14 -7.40 -10.32 11.15
C ILE A 14 -6.40 -9.22 10.79
N LEU A 15 -5.27 -9.58 10.17
CA LEU A 15 -4.22 -8.66 9.72
C LEU A 15 -4.78 -7.62 8.73
N GLU A 16 -5.63 -8.03 7.78
CA GLU A 16 -6.31 -7.13 6.83
C GLU A 16 -7.19 -6.09 7.54
N ILE A 17 -7.88 -6.49 8.62
CA ILE A 17 -8.72 -5.57 9.39
C ILE A 17 -7.86 -4.54 10.12
N ILE A 18 -6.82 -4.97 10.82
CA ILE A 18 -5.98 -4.07 11.63
C ILE A 18 -5.04 -3.21 10.79
N ALA A 19 -4.64 -3.69 9.60
CA ALA A 19 -3.85 -2.92 8.63
C ALA A 19 -4.61 -1.72 8.08
N LYS A 20 -5.95 -1.82 7.97
CA LYS A 20 -6.81 -0.71 7.56
C LYS A 20 -7.05 0.29 8.69
N LYS A 21 -7.26 -0.20 9.91
CA LYS A 21 -7.50 0.63 11.10
C LYS A 21 -7.20 -0.16 12.38
N PRO A 22 -6.50 0.42 13.36
CA PRO A 22 -6.36 -0.17 14.68
C PRO A 22 -7.74 -0.57 15.24
N SER A 23 -7.87 -1.83 15.67
CA SER A 23 -9.17 -2.41 16.01
C SER A 23 -9.09 -3.24 17.29
N SER A 24 -10.16 -3.20 18.08
CA SER A 24 -10.33 -4.04 19.27
C SER A 24 -10.77 -5.46 18.91
N THR A 25 -10.59 -6.40 19.85
CA THR A 25 -11.06 -7.79 19.71
C THR A 25 -12.53 -7.87 19.30
N THR A 26 -13.38 -7.06 19.92
CA THR A 26 -14.83 -7.07 19.66
C THR A 26 -15.13 -6.64 18.23
N GLU A 27 -14.51 -5.56 17.75
CA GLU A 27 -14.69 -5.06 16.39
C GLU A 27 -14.20 -6.08 15.34
N ILE A 28 -13.04 -6.71 15.60
CA ILE A 28 -12.51 -7.77 14.73
C ILE A 28 -13.48 -8.96 14.71
N SER A 29 -13.98 -9.39 15.87
CA SER A 29 -14.91 -10.53 15.95
C SER A 29 -16.24 -10.28 15.23
N GLN A 30 -16.75 -9.04 15.28
CA GLN A 30 -17.95 -8.63 14.56
C GLN A 30 -17.72 -8.66 13.05
N LYS A 31 -16.61 -8.10 12.56
CA LYS A 31 -16.28 -8.10 11.12
C LYS A 31 -16.07 -9.50 10.56
N LEU A 32 -15.55 -10.43 11.36
CA LEU A 32 -15.29 -11.81 10.95
C LEU A 32 -16.43 -12.79 11.25
N ASN A 33 -17.54 -12.34 11.85
CA ASN A 33 -18.65 -13.18 12.30
C ASN A 33 -18.18 -14.37 13.16
N THR A 34 -17.33 -14.10 14.15
CA THR A 34 -16.76 -15.13 15.04
C THR A 34 -16.78 -14.67 16.50
N THR A 35 -16.31 -15.51 17.43
CA THR A 35 -16.31 -15.18 18.86
C THR A 35 -15.10 -14.32 19.28
N PRO A 36 -15.26 -13.40 20.25
CA PRO A 36 -14.14 -12.64 20.80
C PRO A 36 -13.05 -13.52 21.42
N SER A 37 -13.41 -14.68 21.99
CA SER A 37 -12.45 -15.64 22.56
C SER A 37 -11.53 -16.20 21.48
N TYR A 38 -12.11 -16.63 20.35
CA TYR A 38 -11.34 -17.12 19.21
C TYR A 38 -10.38 -16.06 18.65
N VAL A 39 -10.86 -14.83 18.44
CA VAL A 39 -10.00 -13.71 18.00
C VAL A 39 -8.88 -13.43 18.99
N SER A 40 -9.18 -13.44 20.30
CA SER A 40 -8.17 -13.22 21.35
C SER A 40 -7.05 -14.26 21.31
N GLN A 41 -7.37 -15.52 21.02
CA GLN A 41 -6.35 -16.57 20.86
C GLN A 41 -5.45 -16.28 19.65
N GLN A 42 -6.02 -15.89 18.51
CA GLN A 42 -5.23 -15.55 17.32
C GLN A 42 -4.35 -14.31 17.53
N LEU A 43 -4.87 -13.27 18.18
CA LEU A 43 -4.12 -12.05 18.47
C LEU A 43 -2.93 -12.31 19.39
N LYS A 44 -3.07 -13.16 20.41
CA LYS A 44 -1.94 -13.56 21.28
C LYS A 44 -0.80 -14.21 20.50
N LEU A 45 -1.12 -15.05 19.50
CA LEU A 45 -0.11 -15.69 18.66
C LEU A 45 0.61 -14.66 17.78
N LEU A 46 -0.13 -13.71 17.20
CA LEU A 46 0.43 -12.64 16.37
C LEU A 46 1.27 -11.65 17.19
N GLU A 47 0.86 -11.36 18.43
CA GLU A 47 1.58 -10.50 19.38
C GLU A 47 2.89 -11.18 19.81
N ALA A 48 2.84 -12.48 20.16
CA ALA A 48 4.03 -13.25 20.51
C ALA A 48 5.04 -13.36 19.35
N ALA A 49 4.59 -13.23 18.11
CA ALA A 49 5.43 -13.19 16.91
C ALA A 49 5.91 -11.78 16.53
N ASP A 50 5.58 -10.75 17.33
CA ASP A 50 5.92 -9.36 17.06
C ASP A 50 5.43 -8.89 15.67
N ILE A 51 4.24 -9.35 15.26
CA ILE A 51 3.56 -8.90 14.02
C ILE A 51 2.58 -7.77 14.33
N ILE A 52 2.03 -7.76 15.54
CA ILE A 52 1.07 -6.76 16.00
C ILE A 52 1.51 -6.21 17.36
N VAL A 53 1.08 -4.98 17.66
CA VAL A 53 1.17 -4.39 18.99
C VAL A 53 -0.20 -4.22 19.60
N LYS A 54 -0.20 -4.16 20.93
CA LYS A 54 -1.39 -3.99 21.75
C LYS A 54 -1.28 -2.68 22.50
N GLU A 55 -2.25 -1.80 22.31
CA GLU A 55 -2.30 -0.50 22.96
C GLU A 55 -3.60 -0.35 23.75
N ARG A 56 -3.52 0.29 24.93
CA ARG A 56 -4.71 0.73 25.65
C ARG A 56 -5.05 2.12 25.20
N THR A 57 -6.24 2.30 24.63
CA THR A 57 -6.76 3.63 24.36
C THR A 57 -6.89 4.38 25.69
N GLY A 58 -6.42 5.62 25.71
CA GLY A 58 -6.65 6.52 26.85
C GLY A 58 -8.14 6.87 26.98
N PHE A 59 -8.45 7.77 27.92
CA PHE A 59 -9.80 8.36 28.07
C PHE A 59 -10.21 9.29 26.90
N ALA A 60 -9.47 9.27 25.78
CA ALA A 60 -9.57 10.24 24.68
C ALA A 60 -10.88 10.15 23.88
N GLU A 61 -11.55 9.00 23.88
CA GLU A 61 -12.92 8.87 23.40
C GLU A 61 -13.84 8.64 24.59
N LYS A 62 -15.00 9.31 24.65
CA LYS A 62 -16.01 9.14 25.71
C LYS A 62 -16.32 7.65 25.90
N GLY A 63 -15.75 7.03 26.93
CA GLY A 63 -15.91 5.59 27.19
C GLY A 63 -14.84 5.02 28.12
N LYS A 64 -15.06 3.78 28.55
CA LYS A 64 -14.07 2.99 29.30
C LYS A 64 -12.85 2.72 28.40
N PRO A 65 -11.61 2.77 28.93
CA PRO A 65 -10.41 2.38 28.20
C PRO A 65 -10.60 1.02 27.49
N ARG A 66 -10.23 0.95 26.21
CA ARG A 66 -10.31 -0.28 25.41
C ARG A 66 -8.93 -0.67 24.93
N THR A 67 -8.75 -1.96 24.70
CA THR A 67 -7.53 -2.46 24.05
C THR A 67 -7.75 -2.49 22.55
N VAL A 68 -6.85 -1.87 21.80
CA VAL A 68 -6.80 -1.91 20.34
C VAL A 68 -5.50 -2.56 19.88
N PHE A 69 -5.55 -3.14 18.69
CA PHE A 69 -4.43 -3.83 18.07
C PHE A 69 -4.13 -3.20 16.71
N SER A 70 -2.85 -3.04 16.41
CA SER A 70 -2.32 -2.48 15.15
C SER A 70 -1.09 -3.29 14.71
N LEU A 71 -0.63 -3.10 13.47
CA LEU A 71 0.62 -3.72 13.02
C LEU A 71 1.81 -3.15 13.80
N SER A 72 2.75 -4.01 14.22
CA SER A 72 4.00 -3.57 14.86
C SER A 72 4.97 -2.96 13.86
N ARG A 73 4.97 -3.48 12.64
CA ARG A 73 5.79 -3.04 11.52
C ARG A 73 5.14 -3.45 10.20
N GLU A 74 5.47 -2.73 9.15
CA GLU A 74 5.13 -3.11 7.79
C GLU A 74 6.18 -4.09 7.25
N ILE A 75 5.73 -5.26 6.82
CA ILE A 75 6.59 -6.34 6.32
C ILE A 75 6.09 -6.86 4.98
N LEU A 76 7.02 -7.30 4.16
CA LEU A 76 6.77 -8.11 2.99
C LEU A 76 7.21 -9.53 3.28
N HIS A 77 6.28 -10.49 3.16
CA HIS A 77 6.60 -11.91 3.24
C HIS A 77 6.54 -12.52 1.84
N LEU A 78 7.71 -12.89 1.31
CA LEU A 78 7.87 -13.44 -0.03
C LEU A 78 7.97 -14.96 0.01
N ASN A 79 7.16 -15.59 -0.83
CA ASN A 79 7.27 -16.99 -1.21
C ASN A 79 7.56 -17.05 -2.72
N VAL A 80 8.82 -17.20 -3.09
CA VAL A 80 9.25 -17.20 -4.50
C VAL A 80 9.54 -18.63 -4.93
N LEU A 81 8.88 -19.04 -6.01
CA LEU A 81 9.11 -20.32 -6.66
C LEU A 81 9.63 -20.09 -8.08
N MET A 82 10.94 -20.01 -8.21
CA MET A 82 11.64 -19.86 -9.49
C MET A 82 12.59 -21.04 -9.69
N LYS A 83 12.75 -21.49 -10.94
CA LYS A 83 13.72 -22.53 -11.30
C LYS A 83 15.12 -22.10 -10.82
N GLY A 84 15.73 -22.90 -9.95
CA GLY A 84 17.06 -22.64 -9.39
C GLY A 84 17.10 -21.64 -8.22
N LEU A 85 15.97 -21.05 -7.81
CA LEU A 85 15.91 -20.13 -6.67
C LEU A 85 14.54 -20.20 -5.95
N PRO A 86 14.21 -21.31 -5.28
CA PRO A 86 13.12 -21.32 -4.32
C PRO A 86 13.57 -20.55 -3.06
N ILE A 87 12.90 -19.46 -2.74
CA ILE A 87 13.25 -18.65 -1.56
C ILE A 87 12.02 -18.19 -0.79
N LYS A 88 12.09 -18.29 0.54
CA LYS A 88 11.16 -17.66 1.47
C LYS A 88 11.88 -16.58 2.25
N LYS A 89 11.34 -15.36 2.27
CA LYS A 89 12.01 -14.24 2.95
C LYS A 89 11.00 -13.24 3.50
N THR A 90 11.24 -12.78 4.73
CA THR A 90 10.55 -11.63 5.29
C THR A 90 11.46 -10.41 5.22
N ILE A 91 10.96 -9.30 4.71
CA ILE A 91 11.71 -8.06 4.51
C ILE A 91 10.93 -6.91 5.14
N PRO A 92 11.57 -6.03 5.94
CA PRO A 92 10.93 -4.80 6.40
C PRO A 92 10.65 -3.85 5.22
N LEU A 93 9.47 -3.24 5.20
CA LEU A 93 9.08 -2.33 4.13
C LEU A 93 9.66 -0.93 4.36
N SER A 94 10.37 -0.42 3.37
CA SER A 94 10.71 1.01 3.23
C SER A 94 9.73 1.67 2.26
N ASP A 95 9.75 2.99 2.16
CA ASP A 95 8.89 3.71 1.21
C ASP A 95 9.18 3.32 -0.24
N TYR A 96 10.47 3.07 -0.56
CA TYR A 96 10.86 2.48 -1.85
C TYR A 96 10.17 1.13 -2.09
N HIS A 97 10.24 0.20 -1.12
CA HIS A 97 9.60 -1.12 -1.25
C HIS A 97 8.09 -1.00 -1.47
N LYS A 98 7.41 -0.08 -0.76
CA LYS A 98 5.96 0.13 -0.90
C LYS A 98 5.59 0.59 -2.31
N ILE A 99 6.37 1.50 -2.90
CA ILE A 99 6.11 2.02 -4.24
C ILE A 99 6.29 0.91 -5.27
N ILE A 100 7.41 0.17 -5.22
CA ILE A 100 7.66 -0.95 -6.14
C ILE A 100 6.56 -2.02 -6.02
N LEU A 101 6.14 -2.37 -4.81
CA LEU A 101 5.04 -3.32 -4.61
C LEU A 101 3.72 -2.81 -5.18
N ARG A 102 3.38 -1.53 -5.02
CA ARG A 102 2.17 -0.95 -5.62
C ARG A 102 2.20 -1.02 -7.15
N ILE A 103 3.38 -0.93 -7.75
CA ILE A 103 3.57 -1.14 -9.19
C ILE A 103 3.36 -2.61 -9.55
N TRP A 104 3.98 -3.54 -8.81
CA TRP A 104 3.87 -4.98 -9.08
C TRP A 104 2.49 -5.57 -8.82
N LEU A 105 1.70 -4.92 -7.95
CA LEU A 105 0.30 -5.27 -7.69
C LEU A 105 -0.68 -4.76 -8.75
N LEU A 106 -0.19 -4.09 -9.81
CA LEU A 106 -1.00 -3.82 -10.99
C LEU A 106 -1.28 -5.12 -11.74
N ASP A 107 -2.53 -5.33 -12.16
CA ASP A 107 -2.96 -6.53 -12.87
C ASP A 107 -2.23 -6.71 -14.22
N ASN A 108 -1.87 -5.61 -14.88
CA ASN A 108 -1.14 -5.65 -16.15
C ASN A 108 0.39 -5.58 -15.92
N ALA A 109 1.04 -6.74 -16.05
CA ALA A 109 2.48 -6.89 -15.89
C ALA A 109 3.33 -6.12 -16.92
N GLU A 110 2.79 -5.83 -18.11
CA GLU A 110 3.52 -5.05 -19.13
C GLU A 110 3.77 -3.62 -18.65
N LEU A 111 2.91 -3.10 -17.77
CA LEU A 111 3.07 -1.75 -17.22
C LEU A 111 4.18 -1.67 -16.18
N HIS A 112 4.54 -2.78 -15.52
CA HIS A 112 5.47 -2.77 -14.38
C HIS A 112 6.78 -2.08 -14.75
N TYR A 113 7.41 -2.53 -15.86
CA TYR A 113 8.66 -1.96 -16.36
C TYR A 113 8.57 -0.46 -16.64
N HIS A 114 7.49 -0.02 -17.28
CA HIS A 114 7.35 1.40 -17.65
C HIS A 114 7.09 2.28 -16.43
N ILE A 115 6.25 1.84 -15.49
CA ILE A 115 5.97 2.63 -14.28
C ILE A 115 7.20 2.67 -13.35
N GLU A 116 7.96 1.59 -13.23
CA GLU A 116 9.25 1.59 -12.54
C GLU A 116 10.23 2.60 -13.16
N LYS A 117 10.33 2.58 -14.50
CA LYS A 117 11.20 3.51 -15.23
C LYS A 117 10.80 4.97 -15.02
N LEU A 118 9.49 5.26 -14.98
CA LEU A 118 8.99 6.59 -14.61
C LEU A 118 9.36 6.95 -13.18
N TYR A 119 9.15 6.03 -12.24
CA TYR A 119 9.48 6.23 -10.84
C TYR A 119 10.96 6.59 -10.65
N TRP A 120 11.89 5.84 -11.24
CA TRP A 120 13.33 6.14 -11.16
C TRP A 120 13.70 7.50 -11.76
N ARG A 121 12.99 7.96 -12.81
CA ARG A 121 13.19 9.32 -13.37
C ARG A 121 12.73 10.42 -12.43
N LEU A 122 11.68 10.15 -11.65
CA LEU A 122 11.07 11.09 -10.73
C LEU A 122 11.62 10.98 -9.30
N GLU A 123 12.42 9.96 -8.99
CA GLU A 123 12.89 9.63 -7.64
C GLU A 123 13.51 10.85 -6.92
N LYS A 124 14.40 11.57 -7.61
CA LYS A 124 15.07 12.76 -7.07
C LYS A 124 14.14 13.94 -6.83
N ASP A 125 12.96 13.92 -7.45
CA ASP A 125 11.95 14.97 -7.37
C ASP A 125 10.72 14.54 -6.54
N LEU A 126 10.71 13.36 -5.91
CA LEU A 126 9.54 12.87 -5.16
C LEU A 126 9.06 13.82 -4.07
N LYS A 127 9.96 14.57 -3.44
CA LYS A 127 9.64 15.61 -2.45
C LYS A 127 8.76 16.74 -3.02
N ASN A 128 8.77 16.93 -4.33
CA ASN A 128 7.99 17.93 -5.05
C ASN A 128 6.71 17.34 -5.66
N ILE A 129 6.52 16.02 -5.54
CA ILE A 129 5.36 15.31 -6.07
C ILE A 129 4.45 15.03 -4.89
N ARG A 130 3.20 15.45 -4.99
CA ARG A 130 2.20 15.16 -3.97
C ARG A 130 1.80 13.68 -4.02
N SER A 131 1.49 13.20 -5.21
CA SER A 131 1.00 11.84 -5.44
C SER A 131 1.17 11.40 -6.90
N ILE A 132 1.18 10.08 -7.13
CA ILE A 132 1.19 9.46 -8.45
C ILE A 132 0.06 8.43 -8.51
N PHE A 133 -0.81 8.56 -9.51
CA PHE A 133 -1.92 7.66 -9.78
C PHE A 133 -1.80 7.04 -11.16
N ILE A 134 -2.35 5.84 -11.33
CA ILE A 134 -2.53 5.22 -12.63
C ILE A 134 -3.99 4.78 -12.82
N ASP A 135 -4.55 5.18 -13.94
CA ASP A 135 -5.85 4.75 -14.43
C ASP A 135 -5.62 3.70 -15.53
N THR A 136 -6.04 2.48 -15.24
CA THR A 136 -5.95 1.31 -16.13
C THR A 136 -7.29 1.01 -16.81
N SER A 137 -8.32 1.85 -16.62
CA SER A 137 -9.66 1.62 -17.18
C SER A 137 -9.76 1.91 -18.67
N SER A 138 -8.85 2.70 -19.23
CA SER A 138 -8.77 2.99 -20.66
C SER A 138 -7.84 2.04 -21.40
N ILE A 139 -8.10 1.84 -22.71
CA ILE A 139 -7.26 1.04 -23.63
C ILE A 139 -5.79 1.45 -23.52
N LYS A 140 -5.53 2.75 -23.42
CA LYS A 140 -4.22 3.32 -23.13
C LYS A 140 -4.21 3.81 -21.67
N PRO A 141 -3.48 3.16 -20.76
CA PRO A 141 -3.37 3.58 -19.37
C PRO A 141 -2.85 5.00 -19.22
N LYS A 142 -3.36 5.70 -18.21
CA LYS A 142 -3.01 7.10 -17.93
C LYS A 142 -2.37 7.23 -16.57
N VAL A 143 -1.21 7.85 -16.52
CA VAL A 143 -0.48 8.14 -15.28
C VAL A 143 -0.62 9.62 -14.97
N PHE A 144 -1.11 9.92 -13.77
CA PHE A 144 -1.25 11.28 -13.27
C PHE A 144 -0.20 11.54 -12.19
N VAL A 145 0.73 12.44 -12.48
CA VAL A 145 1.71 12.94 -11.52
C VAL A 145 1.18 14.27 -10.99
N ILE A 146 0.90 14.33 -9.69
CA ILE A 146 0.29 15.51 -9.07
C ILE A 146 1.38 16.37 -8.45
N SER A 147 1.58 17.56 -9.00
CA SER A 147 2.59 18.50 -8.52
C SER A 147 2.33 19.90 -9.08
N ASP A 148 2.60 20.92 -8.27
CA ASP A 148 2.53 22.32 -8.68
C ASP A 148 3.86 22.81 -9.32
N ILE A 149 4.89 21.95 -9.34
CA ILE A 149 6.21 22.28 -9.90
C ILE A 149 6.22 22.07 -11.42
N LYS A 150 6.09 23.18 -12.16
CA LYS A 150 6.10 23.19 -13.63
C LYS A 150 7.35 22.59 -14.26
N ALA A 151 8.49 22.61 -13.58
CA ALA A 151 9.75 22.05 -14.08
C ALA A 151 9.66 20.54 -14.41
N LEU A 152 8.77 19.81 -13.74
CA LEU A 152 8.54 18.38 -13.98
C LEU A 152 7.87 18.09 -15.32
N LYS A 153 7.22 19.08 -15.93
CA LYS A 153 6.45 18.92 -17.18
C LYS A 153 7.32 18.38 -18.32
N SER A 154 8.55 18.89 -18.43
CA SER A 154 9.49 18.46 -19.48
C SER A 154 9.88 16.99 -19.33
N LYS A 155 10.21 16.55 -18.10
CA LYS A 155 10.58 15.16 -17.78
C LYS A 155 9.41 14.20 -18.06
N ILE A 156 8.21 14.56 -17.61
CA ILE A 156 7.00 13.76 -17.80
C ILE A 156 6.63 13.65 -19.28
N ASN A 157 6.64 14.77 -20.01
CA ASN A 157 6.35 14.75 -21.45
C ASN A 157 7.39 13.96 -22.25
N SER A 158 8.67 14.06 -21.88
CA SER A 158 9.74 13.27 -22.50
C SER A 158 9.52 11.77 -22.26
N PHE A 159 9.15 11.38 -21.04
CA PHE A 159 8.83 9.99 -20.73
C PHE A 159 7.58 9.51 -21.46
N SER A 160 6.51 10.31 -21.50
CA SER A 160 5.28 9.94 -22.23
C SER A 160 5.53 9.71 -23.72
N LYS A 161 6.42 10.48 -24.35
CA LYS A 161 6.82 10.27 -25.75
C LYS A 161 7.58 8.96 -25.95
N GLU A 162 8.47 8.62 -25.02
CA GLU A 162 9.26 7.38 -25.06
C GLU A 162 8.42 6.14 -24.78
N ALA A 163 7.44 6.24 -23.89
CA ALA A 163 6.47 5.18 -23.63
C ALA A 163 5.55 4.91 -24.82
N GLY A 164 5.43 5.88 -25.75
CA GLY A 164 4.68 5.72 -27.01
C GLY A 164 3.21 5.41 -26.77
N ASP A 165 2.77 4.27 -27.30
CA ASP A 165 1.38 3.83 -27.21
C ASP A 165 1.05 3.00 -25.96
N ILE A 166 2.05 2.72 -25.11
CA ILE A 166 1.89 1.86 -23.94
C ILE A 166 1.14 2.59 -22.83
N LEU A 167 1.45 3.87 -22.60
CA LEU A 167 0.78 4.70 -21.58
C LEU A 167 0.94 6.18 -21.89
N GLU A 168 0.10 7.00 -21.27
CA GLU A 168 0.21 8.47 -21.30
C GLU A 168 0.52 9.01 -19.92
N CYS A 169 1.39 10.02 -19.82
CA CYS A 169 1.68 10.66 -18.55
C CYS A 169 1.28 12.13 -18.55
N PHE A 170 0.63 12.54 -17.47
CA PHE A 170 0.14 13.89 -17.27
C PHE A 170 0.71 14.48 -15.99
N LEU A 171 1.21 15.72 -16.07
CA LEU A 171 1.44 16.55 -14.90
C LEU A 171 0.16 17.33 -14.62
N VAL A 172 -0.40 17.17 -13.43
CA VAL A 172 -1.66 17.81 -13.02
C VAL A 172 -1.45 18.59 -11.73
N SER A 173 -2.05 19.77 -11.63
CA SER A 173 -2.07 20.56 -10.40
C SER A 173 -2.97 19.90 -9.35
N GLY A 174 -2.79 20.24 -8.07
CA GLY A 174 -3.68 19.73 -7.02
C GLY A 174 -5.15 20.12 -7.22
N GLU A 175 -5.41 21.28 -7.83
CA GLU A 175 -6.76 21.79 -8.08
C GLU A 175 -7.46 21.07 -9.24
N ASP A 176 -6.73 20.82 -10.33
CA ASP A 176 -7.27 20.12 -11.49
C ASP A 176 -7.49 18.64 -11.19
N PHE A 177 -6.69 18.06 -10.30
CA PHE A 177 -6.88 16.68 -9.88
C PHE A 177 -8.20 16.46 -9.12
N LYS A 178 -8.72 17.45 -8.39
CA LYS A 178 -10.04 17.34 -7.74
C LYS A 178 -11.19 17.12 -8.73
N LYS A 179 -11.00 17.48 -10.00
CA LYS A 179 -11.98 17.27 -11.08
C LYS A 179 -11.92 15.85 -11.63
N ILE A 180 -10.84 15.11 -11.33
CA ILE A 180 -10.60 13.74 -11.76
C ILE A 180 -10.99 12.83 -10.59
N SER A 181 -12.04 12.01 -10.73
CA SER A 181 -12.48 11.09 -9.67
C SER A 181 -11.41 10.03 -9.37
N PRO A 182 -10.67 10.11 -8.24
CA PRO A 182 -9.50 9.26 -8.01
C PRO A 182 -9.85 7.88 -7.46
N GLU A 183 -11.11 7.66 -7.07
CA GLU A 183 -11.58 6.46 -6.35
C GLU A 183 -11.40 5.16 -7.13
N LYS A 184 -11.26 5.24 -8.46
CA LYS A 184 -11.05 4.08 -9.34
C LYS A 184 -9.60 3.93 -9.82
N MET A 185 -8.69 4.80 -9.37
CA MET A 185 -7.31 4.80 -9.82
C MET A 185 -6.42 4.03 -8.84
N HIS A 186 -5.42 3.34 -9.38
CA HIS A 186 -4.42 2.71 -8.55
C HIS A 186 -3.43 3.77 -8.06
N HIS A 187 -3.22 3.75 -6.75
CA HIS A 187 -2.40 4.72 -6.07
C HIS A 187 -0.96 4.22 -5.96
N ILE A 188 -0.01 4.85 -6.65
CA ILE A 188 1.40 4.43 -6.68
C ILE A 188 2.21 5.10 -5.56
N TYR A 189 2.11 6.42 -5.45
CA TYR A 189 2.89 7.21 -4.48
C TYR A 189 2.04 8.32 -3.86
N ASP A 190 2.25 8.61 -2.57
CA ASP A 190 1.71 9.76 -1.84
C ASP A 190 2.72 10.20 -0.79
N SER A 191 2.94 11.51 -0.76
CA SER A 191 3.76 12.22 0.21
C SER A 191 3.19 12.24 1.63
N GLY A 192 1.95 11.75 1.84
CA GLY A 192 1.30 11.63 3.15
C GLY A 192 0.49 12.88 3.53
N SER A 193 0.02 13.67 2.56
CA SER A 193 -0.70 14.92 2.81
C SER A 193 -2.23 14.79 2.86
N PHE A 194 -2.75 13.57 3.08
CA PHE A 194 -4.18 13.29 3.24
C PHE A 194 -4.44 12.35 4.42
N THR A 195 -4.15 12.83 5.63
CA THR A 195 -4.76 12.35 6.88
C THR A 195 -5.09 13.54 7.75
#